data_AF-A0A816UFJ3-F1
#
_entry.id   AF-A0A816UFJ3-F1
#
_cell.length_a   1.000
_cell.length_b   1.000
_cell.length_c   1.000
_cell.angle_alpha   90.00
_cell.angle_beta   90.00
_cell.angle_gamma   90.00
#
_symmetry.space_group_name_H-M   'P 1'
#
loop_
_entity.id
_entity.type
_entity.pdbx_description
1 polymer ?
#
loop_
_entity_poly.entity_id
_entity_poly.type
_entity_poly.pdbx_seq_one_letter_code
_entity_poly.pdbx_strand_id
1 'polypeptide(L)' 'MSNVGNKQKLIEQLRAEANFERIKVSVACKDLIKYCQDHESGDVLVVAAQVGAYYFKLVYKPMGKGRSGEEQSGIKII' A
#
# COMPACT_ATOMS: atom_id res chain seq x y z
N MET A 1 22.15 2.59 -37.66
CA MET A 1 22.62 1.60 -36.66
C MET A 1 22.63 0.23 -37.33
N SER A 2 23.75 -0.49 -37.32
CA SER A 2 23.87 -1.80 -37.98
C SER A 2 23.28 -2.92 -37.09
N ASN A 3 22.68 -3.94 -37.71
CA ASN A 3 22.13 -5.10 -37.01
C ASN A 3 23.19 -5.79 -36.11
N VAL A 4 24.45 -5.81 -36.56
CA VAL A 4 25.59 -6.33 -35.78
C VAL A 4 25.87 -5.49 -34.54
N GLY A 5 25.87 -4.15 -34.67
CA GLY A 5 26.09 -3.25 -33.53
C GLY A 5 24.98 -3.35 -32.47
N ASN A 6 23.74 -3.58 -32.89
CA ASN A 6 22.62 -3.81 -31.96
C ASN A 6 22.77 -5.14 -31.19
N LYS A 7 23.21 -6.21 -31.88
CA LYS A 7 23.46 -7.51 -31.24
C LYS A 7 24.60 -7.45 -30.23
N GLN A 8 25.66 -6.69 -30.52
CA GLN A 8 26.77 -6.49 -29.59
C GLN A 8 26.32 -5.82 -28.29
N LYS A 9 25.55 -4.73 -28.39
CA LYS A 9 24.95 -4.05 -27.23
C LYS A 9 24.05 -4.97 -26.41
N LEU A 10 23.24 -5.81 -27.07
CA LEU A 10 22.40 -6.78 -26.38
C LEU A 10 23.24 -7.83 -25.63
N ILE A 11 24.31 -8.33 -26.23
CA ILE A 11 25.21 -9.29 -25.58
C ILE A 11 25.85 -8.67 -24.33
N GLU A 12 26.30 -7.42 -24.43
CA GLU A 12 26.87 -6.69 -23.29
C GLU A 12 25.85 -6.55 -22.15
N GLN A 13 24.61 -6.18 -22.46
CA GLN A 13 23.52 -6.10 -21.49
C GLN A 13 23.26 -7.45 -20.82
N LEU A 14 23.12 -8.53 -21.61
CA LEU A 14 22.85 -9.86 -21.08
C LEU A 14 23.98 -10.38 -20.18
N ARG A 15 25.24 -10.07 -20.51
CA ARG A 15 26.38 -10.40 -19.65
C ARG A 15 26.32 -9.66 -18.32
N ALA A 16 25.94 -8.38 -18.33
CA ALA A 16 25.76 -7.60 -17.12
C ALA A 16 24.63 -8.17 -16.24
N GLU A 17 23.48 -8.50 -16.83
CA GLU A 17 22.34 -9.09 -16.11
C GLU A 17 22.62 -10.51 -15.59
N ALA A 18 23.39 -11.31 -16.33
CA ALA A 18 23.80 -12.64 -15.91
C ALA A 18 24.76 -12.61 -14.71
N ASN A 19 25.60 -11.58 -14.61
CA ASN A 19 26.56 -11.38 -13.53
C ASN A 19 25.93 -10.84 -12.24
N PHE A 20 24.62 -10.60 -12.20
CA PHE A 20 23.95 -10.15 -10.99
C PHE A 20 23.79 -11.30 -9.98
N GLU A 21 24.31 -11.12 -8.76
CA GLU A 21 24.14 -12.08 -7.68
C GLU A 21 22.69 -12.12 -7.20
N ARG A 22 22.05 -13.29 -7.33
CA ARG A 22 20.66 -13.50 -6.91
C ARG A 22 20.62 -14.06 -5.50
N ILE A 23 19.77 -13.50 -4.66
CA ILE A 23 19.39 -14.09 -3.38
C ILE A 23 18.23 -15.08 -3.57
N LYS A 24 18.12 -16.06 -2.66
CA LYS A 24 16.98 -16.98 -2.67
C LYS A 24 15.68 -16.21 -2.43
N VAL A 25 14.64 -16.54 -3.18
CA VAL A 25 13.29 -15.94 -3.01
C VAL A 25 12.81 -16.10 -1.57
N SER A 26 13.05 -17.25 -0.94
CA SER A 26 12.70 -17.48 0.47
C SER A 26 13.36 -16.50 1.44
N VAL A 27 14.56 -16.01 1.14
CA VAL A 27 15.27 -15.02 1.97
C VAL A 27 14.67 -13.64 1.71
N ALA A 28 14.52 -13.24 0.44
CA ALA A 28 13.88 -11.99 0.07
C ALA A 28 12.47 -11.86 0.69
N CYS A 29 11.66 -12.93 0.66
CA CYS A 29 10.34 -12.94 1.30
C CYS A 29 10.41 -12.73 2.81
N LYS A 30 11.39 -13.34 3.50
CA LYS A 30 11.57 -13.14 4.95
C LYS A 30 11.90 -11.69 5.27
N ASP A 31 12.80 -11.08 4.48
CA ASP A 31 13.21 -9.70 4.68
C ASP A 31 12.04 -8.73 4.45
N LEU A 32 11.25 -8.97 3.40
CA LEU A 32 10.04 -8.17 3.13
C LEU A 32 8.99 -8.32 4.24
N ILE A 33 8.72 -9.54 4.70
CA ILE A 33 7.78 -9.78 5.81
C ILE A 33 8.25 -9.05 7.06
N LYS A 34 9.53 -9.18 7.40
CA LYS A 34 10.12 -8.50 8.57
C LYS A 34 9.95 -6.99 8.46
N TYR A 35 10.27 -6.40 7.31
CA TYR A 35 10.12 -4.97 7.09
C TYR A 35 8.68 -4.50 7.31
N CYS A 36 7.70 -5.23 6.77
CA CYS A 36 6.29 -4.93 6.97
C CYS A 36 5.88 -5.02 8.45
N GLN A 37 6.34 -6.04 9.18
CA GLN A 37 6.04 -6.21 10.60
C GLN A 37 6.65 -5.09 11.45
N ASP A 38 7.90 -4.72 11.17
CA ASP A 38 8.61 -3.66 11.90
C ASP A 38 7.94 -2.27 11.74
N HIS A 39 7.17 -2.06 10.66
CA HIS A 39 6.52 -0.78 10.33
C HIS A 39 4.98 -0.82 10.44
N GLU A 40 4.39 -1.96 10.81
CA GLU A 40 2.94 -2.16 10.85
C GLU A 40 2.22 -1.13 11.74
N SER A 41 2.79 -0.83 12.91
CA SER A 41 2.22 0.11 13.88
C SER A 41 2.33 1.58 13.46
N GLY A 42 3.20 1.91 12.50
CA GLY A 42 3.37 3.26 11.96
C GLY A 42 2.51 3.53 10.73
N ASP A 43 1.98 2.48 10.10
CA ASP A 43 1.14 2.60 8.91
C ASP A 43 -0.29 2.97 9.31
N VAL A 44 -0.66 4.22 9.04
CA VAL A 44 -2.00 4.74 9.35
C VAL A 44 -3.10 3.94 8.67
N LEU A 45 -2.89 3.38 7.47
CA LEU A 45 -3.92 2.61 6.80
C LEU A 45 -4.09 1.23 7.43
N VAL A 46 -3.00 0.60 7.87
CA VAL A 46 -3.04 -0.69 8.55
C VAL A 46 -3.62 -0.56 9.95
N VAL A 47 -3.12 0.41 10.74
CA VAL A 47 -3.64 0.72 12.07
C VAL A 47 -5.09 1.18 11.96
N ALA A 48 -5.40 2.10 11.05
CA ALA A 48 -6.77 2.53 10.85
C ALA A 48 -7.64 1.39 10.33
N ALA A 49 -7.17 0.42 9.55
CA ALA A 49 -7.99 -0.73 9.15
C ALA A 49 -8.29 -1.68 10.33
N GLN A 50 -7.30 -1.95 11.20
CA GLN A 50 -7.53 -2.69 12.44
C GLN A 50 -8.48 -1.94 13.39
N VAL A 51 -8.32 -0.62 13.46
CA VAL A 51 -9.19 0.32 14.18
C VAL A 51 -10.42 0.70 13.33
N GLY A 52 -10.58 0.12 12.14
CA GLY A 52 -11.39 0.65 11.02
C GLY A 52 -12.86 0.36 11.11
N ALA A 53 -13.25 -0.31 12.18
CA ALA A 53 -14.61 -0.27 12.67
C ALA A 53 -14.95 1.04 13.40
N TYR A 54 -13.99 1.88 13.80
CA TYR A 54 -14.23 3.02 14.70
C TYR A 54 -14.23 4.39 14.01
N TYR A 55 -13.30 4.73 13.11
CA TYR A 55 -13.27 6.09 12.54
C TYR A 55 -14.40 6.37 11.53
N PHE A 56 -14.70 5.43 10.63
CA PHE A 56 -15.79 5.60 9.66
C PHE A 56 -17.18 5.54 10.33
N LYS A 57 -17.36 4.69 11.35
CA LYS A 57 -18.61 4.62 12.13
C LYS A 57 -18.86 5.86 12.98
N LEU A 58 -17.83 6.53 13.49
CA LEU A 58 -18.00 7.76 14.28
C LEU A 58 -18.39 8.96 13.41
N VAL A 59 -17.93 9.01 12.16
CA VAL A 59 -18.29 10.07 11.20
C VAL A 59 -19.66 9.82 10.55
N TYR A 60 -20.06 8.55 10.36
CA TYR A 60 -21.32 8.16 9.72
C TYR A 60 -22.30 7.46 10.68
N LYS A 61 -22.37 7.85 11.95
CA LYS A 61 -23.47 7.42 12.81
C LYS A 61 -24.70 8.28 12.46
N PRO A 62 -25.76 7.73 11.82
CA PRO A 62 -27.01 8.48 11.73
C PRO A 62 -27.50 8.69 13.16
N MET A 63 -27.66 9.96 13.55
CA MET A 63 -28.33 10.37 14.78
C MET A 63 -29.65 9.60 14.89
N GLY A 64 -29.75 8.75 15.90
CA GLY A 64 -30.93 7.93 16.15
C GLY A 64 -32.16 8.82 16.32
N LYS A 65 -33.28 8.38 15.74
CA LYS A 65 -34.61 8.99 15.78
C LYS A 65 -34.93 9.59 17.15
N GLY A 66 -34.79 10.91 17.27
CA GLY A 66 -35.46 11.71 18.29
C GLY A 66 -36.93 11.83 17.97
N ARG A 67 -37.78 11.78 18.99
CA ARG A 67 -39.22 12.02 18.89
C ARG A 67 -39.48 13.39 18.25
N SER A 68 -40.48 13.43 17.36
CA SER A 68 -41.17 14.61 16.82
C SER A 68 -40.32 15.72 16.20
N GLY A 69 -40.37 15.81 14.87
CA GLY A 69 -40.47 17.07 14.12
C GLY A 69 -39.25 17.99 14.12
N GLU A 70 -38.37 17.80 13.14
CA GLU A 70 -37.80 18.82 12.24
C GLU A 70 -36.55 18.23 11.55
N GLU A 71 -36.69 17.95 10.26
CA GLU A 71 -35.64 17.38 9.42
C GLU A 71 -34.72 18.50 8.91
N GLN A 72 -33.80 18.97 9.75
CA GLN A 72 -32.75 19.91 9.30
C GLN A 72 -31.54 19.12 8.79
N SER A 73 -31.53 18.89 7.48
CA SER A 73 -30.34 18.49 6.73
C SER A 73 -29.35 19.65 6.70
N GLY A 74 -28.39 19.65 7.62
CA GLY A 74 -27.26 20.57 7.61
C GLY A 74 -25.96 19.84 7.88
N ILE A 75 -25.08 19.77 6.89
CA ILE A 75 -23.69 19.38 7.09
C ILE A 75 -23.03 20.52 7.88
N LYS A 76 -22.64 20.27 9.13
CA LYS A 76 -21.88 21.25 9.92
C LYS A 76 -20.39 21.05 9.64
N ILE A 77 -19.90 21.73 8.62
CA ILE A 77 -18.45 21.94 8.43
C ILE A 77 -18.07 23.10 9.34
N ILE A 78 -16.91 22.96 10.00
CA ILE A 78 -16.29 23.95 10.89
C ILE A 78 -16.32 25.34 10.25
#